data_AF-A0A9P0KLX1-F1
#
_entry.id   AF-A0A9P0KLX1-F1
#
_cell.length_a   1.000
_cell.length_b   1.000
_cell.length_c   1.000
_cell.angle_alpha   90.00
_cell.angle_beta   90.00
_cell.angle_gamma   90.00
#
_symmetry.space_group_name_H-M   'P 1'
#
loop_
_entity.id
_entity.type
_entity.pdbx_description
1 polymer ?
#
loop_
_entity_poly.entity_id
_entity_poly.type
_entity_poly.pdbx_seq_one_letter_code
_entity_poly.pdbx_strand_id
1 'polypeptide(L)' 'MSRIFKYDVVTLIEAIENKPCLWDKTADCFKDKIEKEKAWKDVCAFFEEDFLEKDKKEQHKIGKWSNSWEMAKYP' A
#
# COMPACT_ATOMS: atom_id res chain seq x y z
N MET A 1 -8.44 -23.32 3.68
CA MET A 1 -7.10 -22.79 3.34
C MET A 1 -7.06 -21.33 3.74
N SER A 2 -6.44 -21.03 4.87
CA SER A 2 -6.21 -19.66 5.32
C SER A 2 -5.34 -18.96 4.28
N ARG A 3 -5.78 -17.83 3.72
CA ARG A 3 -4.92 -16.99 2.87
C ARG A 3 -3.80 -16.48 3.76
N ILE A 4 -2.64 -17.15 3.71
CA ILE A 4 -1.42 -16.68 4.35
C ILE A 4 -0.97 -15.48 3.53
N PHE A 5 -1.41 -14.28 3.94
CA PHE A 5 -0.77 -13.08 3.45
C PHE A 5 0.68 -13.13 3.92
N LYS A 6 1.60 -13.00 2.98
CA LYS A 6 3.05 -13.03 3.25
C LYS A 6 3.50 -11.87 4.15
N TYR A 7 2.66 -10.83 4.27
CA TYR A 7 2.89 -9.63 5.07
C TYR A 7 1.82 -9.49 6.14
N ASP A 8 2.21 -8.95 7.29
CA ASP A 8 1.29 -8.70 8.39
C ASP A 8 0.31 -7.59 7.99
N VAL A 9 -0.97 -7.96 7.86
CA VAL A 9 -2.02 -7.06 7.37
C VAL A 9 -2.20 -5.88 8.33
N VAL A 10 -1.95 -6.08 9.62
CA VAL A 10 -2.06 -5.02 10.64
C VAL A 10 -1.02 -3.94 10.36
N THR A 11 0.24 -4.34 10.17
CA THR A 11 1.32 -3.40 9.84
C THR A 11 1.04 -2.66 8.53
N LEU A 12 0.45 -3.35 7.53
CA LEU A 12 0.09 -2.70 6.26
C LEU A 12 -0.98 -1.64 6.46
N ILE A 13 -1.99 -1.94 7.29
CA ILE A 13 -3.04 -0.98 7.64
C ILE A 13 -2.44 0.22 8.35
N GLU A 14 -1.59 0.02 9.37
CA GLU A 14 -0.95 1.13 10.10
C GLU A 14 -0.09 2.00 9.17
N ALA A 15 0.69 1.39 8.28
CA ALA A 15 1.53 2.11 7.33
C ALA A 15 0.70 2.94 6.34
N ILE A 16 -0.44 2.41 5.88
CA ILE A 16 -1.37 3.13 5.00
C ILE A 16 -2.12 4.21 5.78
N GLU A 17 -2.59 3.94 7.01
CA GLU A 17 -3.29 4.92 7.85
C GLU A 17 -2.42 6.13 8.17
N ASN A 18 -1.12 5.93 8.39
CA ASN A 18 -0.14 7.01 8.56
C ASN A 18 -0.01 7.92 7.31
N LYS A 19 -0.48 7.49 6.14
CA LYS A 19 -0.38 8.21 4.87
C LYS A 19 -1.78 8.56 4.36
N PRO A 20 -2.39 9.68 4.80
CA PRO A 20 -3.73 10.08 4.39
C PRO A 20 -3.85 10.29 2.87
N CYS A 21 -2.76 10.58 2.16
CA CYS A 21 -2.75 10.62 0.69
C CYS A 21 -3.17 9.30 0.03
N LEU A 22 -3.02 8.14 0.70
CA LEU A 22 -3.39 6.84 0.15
C LEU A 22 -4.87 6.52 0.30
N TRP A 23 -5.49 6.96 1.39
CA TRP A 23 -6.82 6.51 1.79
C TRP A 23 -7.84 7.62 2.04
N ASP A 24 -7.38 8.78 2.48
CA ASP A 24 -8.23 9.86 2.94
C ASP A 24 -8.68 10.68 1.74
N LYS A 25 -9.89 10.41 1.24
CA LYS A 25 -10.46 11.10 0.07
C LYS A 25 -10.69 12.60 0.33
N THR A 26 -10.69 13.02 1.61
CA THR A 26 -10.83 14.41 2.05
C THR A 26 -9.49 15.15 2.13
N ALA A 27 -8.37 14.43 2.16
CA ALA A 27 -7.05 15.01 2.18
C ALA A 27 -6.71 15.58 0.80
N ASP A 28 -6.16 16.79 0.79
CA ASP A 28 -5.73 17.47 -0.44
C ASP A 28 -4.73 16.60 -1.22
N CYS A 29 -3.80 15.98 -0.50
CA CYS A 29 -2.79 15.06 -1.02
C CYS A 29 -3.35 13.78 -1.66
N PHE A 30 -4.64 13.47 -1.50
CA PHE A 30 -5.24 12.31 -2.16
C PHE A 30 -5.44 12.52 -3.66
N LYS A 31 -5.57 13.77 -4.12
CA LYS A 31 -5.61 14.04 -5.57
C LYS A 31 -4.21 14.04 -6.20
N ASP A 32 -3.17 14.17 -5.37
CA ASP A 32 -1.79 14.12 -5.80
C ASP A 32 -1.33 12.70 -6.11
N LYS A 33 -1.22 12.40 -7.41
CA LYS A 33 -0.64 11.14 -7.89
C LYS A 33 0.81 10.94 -7.42
N ILE A 34 1.59 12.01 -7.36
CA ILE A 34 3.00 11.95 -6.96
C ILE A 34 3.12 11.53 -5.50
N GLU A 35 2.35 12.17 -4.60
CA GLU A 35 2.34 11.85 -3.18
C GLU A 35 1.84 10.43 -2.93
N LYS A 36 0.82 9.99 -3.69
CA LYS A 36 0.32 8.61 -3.65
C LYS A 36 1.38 7.60 -4.06
N GLU A 37 2.06 7.81 -5.19
CA GLU A 37 3.13 6.91 -5.64
C GLU A 37 4.28 6.89 -4.63
N LYS A 38 4.66 8.04 -4.09
CA LYS A 38 5.71 8.14 -3.08
C LYS A 38 5.33 7.39 -1.80
N ALA A 39 4.12 7.62 -1.29
CA ALA A 39 3.61 6.93 -0.11
C ALA A 39 3.52 5.42 -0.31
N TRP A 40 3.06 4.95 -1.48
CA TRP A 40 3.05 3.52 -1.81
C TRP A 40 4.44 2.94 -1.91
N LYS A 41 5.39 3.63 -2.56
CA LYS A 41 6.79 3.21 -2.61
C LYS A 41 7.38 3.09 -1.21
N ASP A 42 7.06 4.04 -0.33
CA ASP A 42 7.54 4.07 1.04
C ASP A 42 6.96 2.90 1.86
N VAL A 43 5.65 2.64 1.74
CA VAL A 43 5.01 1.45 2.32
C VAL A 43 5.67 0.17 1.77
N CYS A 44 5.90 0.07 0.47
CA CYS A 44 6.46 -1.16 -0.12
C CYS A 44 7.93 -1.35 0.21
N ALA A 45 8.72 -0.28 0.25
CA ALA A 45 10.11 -0.31 0.72
C ALA A 45 10.19 -0.69 2.21
N PHE A 46 9.18 -0.32 3.00
CA PHE A 46 9.08 -0.72 4.41
C PHE A 46 8.81 -2.23 4.58
N PHE A 47 8.01 -2.84 3.70
CA PHE A 47 7.73 -4.29 3.74
C PHE A 47 8.77 -5.13 3.00
N GLU A 48 9.40 -4.58 1.98
CA GLU A 48 10.44 -5.21 1.19
C GLU A 48 11.52 -4.18 0.86
N GLU A 49 12.66 -4.24 1.56
CA GLU A 49 13.83 -3.41 1.22
C GLU A 49 14.27 -3.61 -0.25
N ASP A 50 14.07 -4.81 -0.79
CA ASP A 50 14.38 -5.20 -2.17
C ASP A 50 13.32 -4.73 -3.19
N PHE A 51 12.26 -4.04 -2.76
CA PHE A 51 11.15 -3.63 -3.63
C PHE A 51 11.61 -2.79 -4.85
N LEU A 52 12.69 -2.01 -4.68
CA LEU A 52 13.29 -1.23 -5.76
C LEU A 52 14.06 -2.07 -6.77
N GLU A 53 14.55 -3.24 -6.38
CA GLU A 53 15.23 -4.21 -7.26
C GLU A 53 14.25 -5.19 -7.93
N LYS A 54 13.00 -5.22 -7.47
CA LYS A 54 11.99 -6.15 -7.98
C LYS A 54 11.39 -5.75 -9.32
N ASP A 55 11.15 -6.78 -10.12
CA ASP A 55 10.59 -6.70 -11.47
C ASP A 55 9.23 -5.98 -11.49
N LYS A 56 8.95 -5.26 -12.57
CA LYS A 56 7.73 -4.47 -12.77
C LYS A 56 6.44 -5.27 -12.52
N LYS A 57 6.45 -6.60 -12.68
CA LYS A 57 5.31 -7.47 -12.33
C LYS A 57 4.98 -7.48 -10.83
N GLU A 58 5.98 -7.48 -9.97
CA GLU A 58 5.79 -7.46 -8.51
C GLU A 58 5.36 -6.07 -8.05
N GLN A 59 5.91 -5.00 -8.65
CA GLN A 59 5.40 -3.63 -8.49
C GLN A 59 3.92 -3.50 -8.91
N HIS A 60 3.52 -4.20 -9.97
CA HIS A 60 2.14 -4.22 -10.42
C HIS A 60 1.21 -5.00 -9.47
N LYS A 61 1.69 -6.05 -8.79
CA LYS A 61 0.94 -6.72 -7.71
C LYS A 61 0.71 -5.79 -6.52
N ILE A 62 1.68 -4.94 -6.22
CA ILE A 62 1.57 -3.93 -5.17
C ILE A 62 0.52 -2.87 -5.47
N GLY A 63 0.32 -2.52 -6.75
CA GLY A 63 -0.85 -1.74 -7.16
C GLY A 63 -2.20 -2.38 -6.75
N LYS A 64 -2.25 -3.71 -6.59
CA LYS A 64 -3.43 -4.43 -6.07
C LYS A 64 -3.56 -4.39 -4.54
N TRP A 65 -2.54 -3.96 -3.80
CA TRP A 65 -2.66 -3.76 -2.35
C TRP A 65 -3.64 -2.64 -2.01
N SER A 66 -3.79 -1.63 -2.88
CA SER A 66 -4.85 -0.61 -2.74
C SER A 66 -6.24 -1.24 -2.65
N ASN A 67 -6.56 -2.19 -3.55
CA ASN A 67 -7.83 -2.91 -3.52
C ASN A 67 -7.95 -3.82 -2.29
N SER A 68 -6.84 -4.42 -1.85
CA SER A 68 -6.84 -5.31 -0.69
C SER A 68 -7.02 -4.55 0.63
N TRP A 69 -6.44 -3.36 0.74
CA TRP A 69 -6.64 -2.46 1.88
C TRP A 69 -8.07 -1.92 1.94
N GLU A 70 -8.67 -1.55 0.79
CA GLU A 70 -10.09 -1.16 0.76
C GLU A 70 -11.01 -2.29 1.25
N MET A 71 -10.72 -3.55 0.88
CA MET A 71 -11.45 -4.71 1.39
C MET A 71 -11.19 -5.00 2.87
N ALA A 72 -9.98 -4.72 3.38
CA ALA A 72 -9.64 -4.94 4.78
C ALA A 72 -10.23 -3.88 5.73
N LYS A 73 -10.38 -2.63 5.24
CA LYS A 73 -10.98 -1.52 6.00
C LYS A 73 -12.51 -1.60 6.08
N TYR A 74 -13.16 -2.14 5.06
CA TYR A 74 -14.61 -2.34 5.01
C TYR A 74 -14.92 -3.84 4.88
N PRO A 75 -14.85 -4.60 5.99
CA PRO A 75 -15.22 -6.01 6.01
C PRO A 75 -16.71 -6.26 5.70
#